data_AF-A0A496WLG7-F1
#
_entry.id   AF-A0A496WLG7-F1
#
_cell.length_a   1.000
_cell.length_b   1.000
_cell.length_c   1.000
_cell.angle_alpha   90.00
_cell.angle_beta   90.00
_cell.angle_gamma   90.00
#
_symmetry.space_group_name_H-M   'P 1'
#
loop_
_entity.id
_entity.type
_entity.pdbx_description
1 polymer ?
#
loop_
_entity_poly.entity_id
_entity_poly.type
_entity_poly.pdbx_seq_one_letter_code
_entity_poly.pdbx_strand_id
1 'polypeptide(L)'
;MLIRLILIFLVFLPGIALADANDGEFMGYQLGSNYHRGANTQHRVTTTGNLIVIAEQPLKPGNIAEVSLLTTPETLTIGHINASSWFKTEAEARAFGRQYVDLLRAKYPDWVFGREGMDADLRVVEVNLDRPPYNLWLRLNKDGRHDENMWRFSMTLSWLPDSKEALAWRKNSRSQHLTSQEAGRKQLLEEADLRGL
;
A
#
# COMPACT_ATOMS: atom_id res chain seq x y z
N MET A 1 21.12 34.08 39.39
CA MET A 1 21.70 32.75 39.16
C MET A 1 20.54 31.81 38.87
N LEU A 2 20.39 31.32 37.64
CA LEU A 2 20.94 30.00 37.22
C LEU A 2 20.41 28.91 38.17
N ILE A 3 19.76 27.81 37.78
CA ILE A 3 19.73 27.08 36.52
C ILE A 3 18.84 25.84 36.77
N ARG A 4 18.14 25.37 35.72
CA ARG A 4 17.68 23.98 35.52
C ARG A 4 16.78 23.33 36.57
N LEU A 5 15.53 23.09 36.18
CA LEU A 5 15.00 21.72 36.16
C LEU A 5 13.94 21.60 35.06
N ILE A 6 14.46 21.29 33.88
CA ILE A 6 13.76 20.88 32.67
C ILE A 6 13.88 19.34 32.60
N LEU A 7 12.83 18.71 32.07
CA LEU A 7 12.77 17.33 31.53
C LEU A 7 12.84 16.17 32.53
N ILE A 8 11.68 15.63 32.91
CA ILE A 8 11.36 14.19 32.80
C ILE A 8 9.85 14.08 32.50
N PHE A 9 9.48 14.27 31.23
CA PHE A 9 8.18 13.85 30.69
C PHE A 9 8.44 13.21 29.33
N LEU A 10 9.21 12.12 29.34
CA LEU A 10 9.36 11.26 28.17
C LEU A 10 9.22 9.82 28.66
N VAL A 11 8.50 9.02 27.87
CA VAL A 11 8.32 7.57 28.01
C VAL A 11 7.19 7.11 28.94
N PHE A 12 5.97 7.53 28.62
CA PHE A 12 4.77 6.69 28.83
C PHE A 12 3.95 6.69 27.55
N LEU A 13 4.45 6.02 26.51
CA LEU A 13 3.61 5.54 25.42
C LEU A 13 3.47 4.03 25.65
N PRO A 14 2.25 3.52 25.93
CA PRO A 14 2.03 2.09 26.06
C PRO A 14 2.38 1.42 24.73
N GLY A 15 3.06 0.27 24.82
CA GLY A 15 3.58 -0.49 23.69
C GLY A 15 2.54 -0.74 22.61
N ILE A 16 2.55 0.11 21.59
CA ILE A 16 2.13 -0.26 20.25
C ILE A 16 3.33 -1.01 19.71
N ALA A 17 3.19 -2.31 19.47
CA ALA A 17 4.11 -3.02 18.58
C ALA A 17 4.17 -2.19 17.30
N LEU A 18 5.30 -1.50 17.08
CA LEU A 18 5.45 -0.59 15.96
C LEU A 18 5.46 -1.47 14.72
N ALA A 19 4.43 -1.33 13.87
CA ALA A 19 4.43 -1.93 12.55
C ALA A 19 5.82 -1.76 11.89
N ASP A 20 6.47 -2.89 11.66
CA ASP A 20 7.82 -2.94 11.11
C ASP A 20 7.79 -3.62 9.72
N ALA A 21 8.28 -2.88 8.73
CA ALA A 21 8.40 -3.39 7.38
C ALA A 21 9.38 -4.57 7.29
N ASN A 22 10.28 -4.72 8.28
CA ASN A 22 11.16 -5.89 8.40
C ASN A 22 10.39 -7.20 8.57
N ASP A 23 9.18 -7.15 9.12
CA ASP A 23 8.32 -8.31 9.36
C ASP A 23 7.13 -8.37 8.37
N GLY A 24 7.10 -7.46 7.39
CA GLY A 24 5.99 -7.34 6.44
C GLY A 24 4.79 -6.54 6.97
N GLU A 25 4.96 -5.84 8.09
CA GLU A 25 3.92 -4.98 8.67
C GLU A 25 4.08 -3.53 8.22
N PHE A 26 2.99 -2.89 7.83
CA PHE A 26 2.98 -1.47 7.47
C PHE A 26 1.63 -0.86 7.79
N MET A 27 1.63 0.32 8.41
CA MET A 27 0.42 1.08 8.72
C MET A 27 -0.67 0.31 9.48
N GLY A 28 -0.28 -0.68 10.29
CA GLY A 28 -1.17 -1.55 11.07
C GLY A 28 -1.73 -2.76 10.31
N TYR A 29 -1.17 -3.10 9.15
CA TYR A 29 -1.55 -4.26 8.35
C TYR A 29 -0.36 -5.14 8.03
N GLN A 30 -0.59 -6.44 7.82
CA GLN A 30 0.44 -7.44 7.59
C GLN A 30 0.30 -8.04 6.19
N LEU A 31 1.38 -8.07 5.42
CA LEU A 31 1.44 -8.80 4.16
C LEU A 31 1.14 -10.29 4.37
N GLY A 32 0.29 -10.86 3.52
CA GLY A 32 -0.13 -12.27 3.57
C GLY A 32 -1.26 -12.56 4.57
N SER A 33 -1.63 -11.59 5.41
CA SER A 33 -2.82 -11.72 6.26
C SER A 33 -4.10 -11.47 5.46
N ASN A 34 -5.24 -11.97 5.95
CA ASN A 34 -6.54 -11.71 5.36
C ASN A 34 -7.12 -10.41 5.94
N TYR A 35 -7.56 -9.52 5.06
CA TYR A 35 -8.30 -8.33 5.47
C TYR A 35 -9.74 -8.70 5.86
N HIS A 36 -10.20 -8.21 7.01
CA HIS A 36 -11.57 -8.40 7.47
C HIS A 36 -12.40 -7.18 7.09
N ARG A 37 -13.48 -7.40 6.33
CA ARG A 37 -14.38 -6.32 5.94
C ARG A 37 -15.26 -5.90 7.10
N GLY A 38 -15.36 -4.60 7.33
CA GLY A 38 -16.40 -3.98 8.12
C GLY A 38 -17.63 -3.64 7.27
N ALA A 39 -18.66 -3.11 7.93
CA ALA A 39 -19.93 -2.72 7.30
C ALA A 39 -19.76 -1.64 6.22
N ASN A 40 -18.69 -0.84 6.30
CA ASN A 40 -18.45 0.31 5.44
C ASN A 40 -17.23 0.13 4.54
N THR A 41 -16.77 -1.12 4.34
CA THR A 41 -15.55 -1.38 3.58
C THR A 41 -15.73 -0.98 2.13
N GLN A 42 -15.02 0.09 1.74
CA GLN A 42 -14.97 0.56 0.38
C GLN A 42 -13.90 -0.19 -0.39
N HIS A 43 -14.22 -0.63 -1.60
CA HIS A 43 -13.25 -1.27 -2.48
C HIS A 43 -13.51 -0.95 -3.95
N ARG A 44 -12.47 -1.15 -4.76
CA ARG A 44 -12.52 -1.07 -6.22
C ARG A 44 -11.82 -2.29 -6.81
N VAL A 45 -12.31 -2.78 -7.94
CA VAL A 45 -11.71 -3.92 -8.64
C VAL A 45 -10.64 -3.41 -9.62
N THR A 46 -9.48 -4.04 -9.64
CA THR A 46 -8.42 -3.76 -10.61
C THR A 46 -8.67 -4.47 -11.93
N THR A 47 -7.94 -4.11 -12.98
CA THR A 47 -7.97 -4.82 -14.28
C THR A 47 -7.52 -6.29 -14.16
N THR A 48 -6.75 -6.62 -13.12
CA THR A 48 -6.32 -7.99 -12.82
C THR A 48 -7.29 -8.75 -11.92
N GLY A 49 -8.43 -8.15 -11.57
CA GLY A 49 -9.45 -8.75 -10.72
C GLY A 49 -9.15 -8.70 -9.21
N ASN A 50 -8.02 -8.11 -8.80
CA ASN A 50 -7.73 -7.86 -7.39
C ASN A 50 -8.58 -6.72 -6.85
N LEU A 51 -8.63 -6.60 -5.52
CA LEU A 51 -9.37 -5.51 -4.87
C LEU A 51 -8.41 -4.51 -4.25
N ILE A 52 -8.60 -3.24 -4.58
CA ILE A 52 -8.05 -2.11 -3.83
C ILE A 52 -9.08 -1.78 -2.75
N VAL A 53 -8.74 -2.03 -1.50
CA VAL A 53 -9.61 -1.80 -0.33
C VAL A 53 -9.10 -0.57 0.43
N ILE A 54 -9.98 0.37 0.78
CA ILE A 54 -9.61 1.48 1.68
C ILE A 54 -9.63 0.96 3.11
N ALA A 55 -8.50 1.06 3.79
CA ALA A 55 -8.32 0.58 5.16
C ALA A 55 -9.17 1.39 6.15
N GLU A 56 -9.99 0.71 6.96
CA GLU A 56 -10.91 1.38 7.89
C GLU A 56 -10.22 1.92 9.16
N GLN A 57 -9.18 1.24 9.66
CA GLN A 57 -8.50 1.60 10.91
C GLN A 57 -6.96 1.58 10.77
N PRO A 58 -6.38 2.40 9.88
CA PRO A 58 -4.93 2.40 9.69
C PRO A 58 -4.17 3.05 10.85
N LEU A 59 -3.06 2.43 11.25
CA LEU A 59 -2.08 3.03 12.16
C LEU A 59 -1.07 3.85 11.36
N LYS A 60 -1.45 5.09 11.00
CA LYS A 60 -0.67 5.96 10.12
C LYS A 60 -0.30 7.30 10.75
N PRO A 61 0.83 7.93 10.34
CA PRO A 61 1.10 9.32 10.67
C PRO A 61 -0.03 10.26 10.24
N GLY A 62 -0.27 11.35 10.98
CA GLY A 62 -1.37 12.29 10.73
C GLY A 62 -1.30 13.01 9.38
N ASN A 63 -0.11 13.06 8.76
CA ASN A 63 0.11 13.67 7.45
C ASN A 63 -0.05 12.69 6.26
N ILE A 64 -0.34 11.41 6.53
CA ILE A 64 -0.79 10.44 5.51
C ILE A 64 -2.30 10.55 5.38
N ALA A 65 -2.81 10.80 4.18
CA ALA A 65 -4.25 10.99 3.98
C ALA A 65 -5.00 9.65 4.00
N GLU A 66 -4.48 8.64 3.31
CA GLU A 66 -5.17 7.36 3.07
C GLU A 66 -4.22 6.18 3.18
N VAL A 67 -4.76 5.04 3.63
CA VAL A 67 -4.11 3.72 3.48
C VAL A 67 -5.05 2.83 2.68
N SER A 68 -4.51 2.17 1.66
CA SER A 68 -5.22 1.20 0.83
C SER A 68 -4.46 -0.10 0.76
N LEU A 69 -5.19 -1.20 0.55
CA LEU A 69 -4.67 -2.55 0.50
C LEU A 69 -4.98 -3.16 -0.86
N LEU A 70 -3.98 -3.74 -1.52
CA LEU A 70 -4.23 -4.62 -2.66
C LEU A 70 -4.41 -6.04 -2.14
N THR A 71 -5.57 -6.62 -2.40
CA THR A 71 -5.95 -7.94 -1.87
C THR A 71 -6.39 -8.88 -2.99
N THR A 72 -6.29 -10.19 -2.72
CA THR A 72 -6.94 -11.21 -3.55
C THR A 72 -8.47 -11.06 -3.51
N PRO A 73 -9.21 -11.39 -4.58
CA PRO A 73 -10.63 -11.09 -4.65
C PRO A 73 -11.51 -11.88 -3.68
N GLU A 74 -11.19 -13.15 -3.40
CA GLU A 74 -12.07 -14.02 -2.61
C GLU A 74 -11.63 -14.08 -1.15
N THR A 75 -10.33 -14.32 -0.92
CA THR A 75 -9.77 -14.51 0.43
C THR A 75 -9.35 -13.20 1.11
N LEU A 76 -9.30 -12.10 0.35
CA LEU A 76 -8.84 -10.79 0.83
C LEU A 76 -7.42 -10.82 1.41
N THR A 77 -6.59 -11.75 0.95
CA THR A 77 -5.18 -11.86 1.35
C THR A 77 -4.42 -10.64 0.84
N ILE A 78 -3.83 -9.89 1.75
CA ILE A 78 -3.11 -8.64 1.47
C ILE A 78 -1.79 -8.94 0.76
N GLY A 79 -1.58 -8.35 -0.41
CA GLY A 79 -0.31 -8.42 -1.14
C GLY A 79 0.46 -7.11 -1.19
N HIS A 80 -0.24 -5.98 -1.03
CA HIS A 80 0.37 -4.66 -0.97
C HIS A 80 -0.34 -3.81 0.08
N ILE A 81 0.45 -3.02 0.82
CA ILE A 81 -0.06 -2.03 1.76
C ILE A 81 0.45 -0.68 1.30
N ASN A 82 -0.45 0.21 0.89
CA ASN A 82 -0.13 1.50 0.30
C ASN A 82 -0.60 2.66 1.18
N ALA A 83 0.30 3.56 1.53
CA ALA A 83 0.01 4.83 2.19
C ALA A 83 0.10 5.96 1.17
N SER A 84 -0.88 6.87 1.12
CA SER A 84 -0.94 7.91 0.10
C SER A 84 -1.38 9.27 0.64
N SER A 85 -0.81 10.33 0.04
CA SER A 85 -1.18 11.72 0.24
C SER A 85 -1.20 12.46 -1.10
N TRP A 86 -2.05 13.46 -1.23
CA TRP A 86 -2.26 14.22 -2.48
C TRP A 86 -1.97 15.70 -2.25
N PHE A 87 -1.33 16.32 -3.25
CA PHE A 87 -0.83 17.68 -3.20
C PHE A 87 -1.22 18.42 -4.47
N LYS A 88 -1.39 19.74 -4.37
CA LYS A 88 -1.79 20.56 -5.51
C LYS A 88 -0.65 20.69 -6.52
N THR A 89 0.59 20.72 -6.02
CA THR A 89 1.77 20.91 -6.86
C THR A 89 2.76 19.74 -6.74
N GLU A 90 3.54 19.54 -7.81
CA GLU A 90 4.64 18.57 -7.82
C GLU A 90 5.69 18.90 -6.75
N ALA A 91 5.96 20.19 -6.55
CA ALA A 91 6.95 20.67 -5.60
C ALA A 91 6.60 20.29 -4.16
N GLU A 92 5.33 20.45 -3.77
CA GLU A 92 4.80 20.00 -2.47
C GLU A 92 4.95 18.48 -2.31
N ALA A 93 4.51 17.71 -3.31
CA ALA A 93 4.60 16.25 -3.27
C ALA A 93 6.05 15.76 -3.16
N ARG A 94 6.98 16.40 -3.88
CA ARG A 94 8.42 16.11 -3.80
C ARG A 94 9.01 16.48 -2.44
N ALA A 95 8.63 17.63 -1.89
CA ALA A 95 9.09 18.03 -0.55
C ALA A 95 8.62 17.03 0.52
N PHE A 96 7.36 16.61 0.43
CA PHE A 96 6.81 15.56 1.30
C PHE A 96 7.52 14.22 1.11
N GLY A 97 7.74 13.80 -0.14
CA GLY A 97 8.43 12.55 -0.44
C GLY A 97 9.86 12.50 0.08
N ARG A 98 10.62 13.61 -0.04
CA ARG A 98 11.98 13.69 0.51
C ARG A 98 12.02 13.46 2.02
N GLN A 99 11.09 14.05 2.77
CA GLN A 99 11.01 13.83 4.22
C GLN A 99 10.83 12.34 4.57
N TYR A 100 9.99 11.63 3.81
CA TYR A 100 9.78 10.20 4.00
C TYR A 100 10.97 9.36 3.54
N VAL A 101 11.64 9.72 2.45
CA VAL A 101 12.90 9.06 2.04
C VAL A 101 13.93 9.17 3.17
N ASP A 102 14.15 10.36 3.71
CA ASP A 102 15.12 10.58 4.79
C ASP A 102 14.75 9.78 6.05
N LEU A 103 13.47 9.82 6.45
CA LEU A 103 12.96 9.06 7.60
C LEU A 103 13.12 7.55 7.42
N LEU A 104 12.78 7.02 6.25
CA LEU A 104 12.85 5.59 5.96
C LEU A 104 14.30 5.11 5.85
N ARG A 105 15.19 5.90 5.26
CA ARG A 105 16.63 5.59 5.25
C ARG A 105 17.23 5.59 6.65
N ALA A 106 16.76 6.47 7.53
CA ALA A 106 17.17 6.46 8.93
C ALA A 106 16.58 5.28 9.72
N LYS A 107 15.32 4.91 9.47
CA LYS A 107 14.64 3.78 10.13
C LYS A 107 15.19 2.42 9.66
N TYR A 108 15.55 2.32 8.39
CA TYR A 108 15.96 1.09 7.72
C TYR A 108 17.35 1.23 7.09
N PRO A 109 18.41 1.46 7.90
CA PRO A 109 19.75 1.72 7.38
C PRO A 109 20.35 0.54 6.61
N ASP A 110 19.92 -0.68 6.91
CA ASP A 110 20.41 -1.92 6.28
C ASP A 110 19.65 -2.31 5.00
N TRP A 111 18.59 -1.57 4.65
CA TRP A 111 17.84 -1.85 3.41
C TRP A 111 18.57 -1.24 2.22
N VAL A 112 18.65 -2.00 1.12
CA VAL A 112 19.31 -1.57 -0.11
C VAL A 112 18.45 -0.47 -0.74
N PHE A 113 18.97 0.76 -0.74
CA PHE A 113 18.31 1.92 -1.35
C PHE A 113 18.79 2.15 -2.78
N GLY A 114 17.91 2.63 -3.65
CA GLY A 114 18.33 3.34 -4.86
C GLY A 114 18.01 2.68 -6.19
N ARG A 115 17.09 1.70 -6.24
CA ARG A 115 16.43 1.43 -7.53
C ARG A 115 15.49 2.58 -7.84
N GLU A 116 15.83 3.34 -8.87
CA GLU A 116 15.09 4.52 -9.32
C GLU A 116 14.23 4.20 -10.54
N GLY A 117 12.98 4.66 -10.51
CA GLY A 117 12.11 4.72 -11.68
C GLY A 117 12.01 6.15 -12.16
N MET A 118 12.20 6.37 -13.47
CA MET A 118 12.11 7.68 -14.10
C MET A 118 10.82 7.81 -14.92
N ASP A 119 10.29 9.03 -15.02
CA ASP A 119 9.22 9.36 -15.95
C ASP A 119 9.76 9.66 -17.37
N ALA A 120 8.85 10.01 -18.29
CA ALA A 120 9.20 10.34 -19.67
C ALA A 120 10.12 11.56 -19.80
N ASP A 121 10.16 12.43 -18.78
CA ASP A 121 11.01 13.62 -18.72
C ASP A 121 12.33 13.33 -17.99
N LEU A 122 12.67 12.04 -17.77
CA LEU A 122 13.87 11.55 -17.07
C LEU A 122 13.97 12.03 -15.61
N ARG A 123 12.83 12.34 -14.98
CA ARG A 123 12.80 12.70 -13.57
C ARG A 123 12.60 11.46 -12.74
N VAL A 124 13.36 11.34 -11.65
CA VAL A 124 13.12 10.31 -10.64
C VAL A 124 11.73 10.54 -10.04
N VAL A 125 10.86 9.56 -10.25
CA VAL A 125 9.48 9.52 -9.73
C VAL A 125 9.24 8.32 -8.84
N GLU A 126 10.14 7.36 -8.81
CA GLU A 126 10.09 6.21 -7.92
C GLU A 126 11.46 5.93 -7.32
N VAL A 127 11.50 5.59 -6.03
CA VAL A 127 12.68 5.06 -5.35
C VAL A 127 12.28 3.88 -4.49
N ASN A 128 13.17 2.90 -4.34
CA ASN A 128 12.91 1.69 -3.55
C ASN A 128 13.90 1.54 -2.39
N LEU A 129 13.45 0.91 -1.32
CA LEU A 129 14.25 0.31 -0.27
C LEU A 129 13.96 -1.19 -0.27
N ASP A 130 14.98 -2.02 -0.35
CA ASP A 130 14.82 -3.48 -0.43
C ASP A 130 15.48 -4.21 0.71
N ARG A 131 14.77 -5.19 1.24
CA ARG A 131 15.31 -6.20 2.15
C ARG A 131 14.53 -7.48 1.92
N PRO A 132 15.10 -8.51 1.28
CA PRO A 132 14.38 -9.75 1.02
C PRO A 132 13.71 -10.32 2.28
N PRO A 133 12.43 -10.75 2.18
CA PRO A 133 11.61 -10.84 0.96
C PRO A 133 10.83 -9.56 0.61
N TYR A 134 11.05 -8.44 1.29
CA TYR A 134 10.24 -7.22 1.21
C TYR A 134 10.86 -6.11 0.35
N ASN A 135 9.99 -5.26 -0.17
CA ASN A 135 10.32 -4.01 -0.83
C ASN A 135 9.36 -2.93 -0.33
N LEU A 136 9.94 -1.78 0.04
CA LEU A 136 9.22 -0.55 0.28
C LEU A 136 9.56 0.46 -0.83
N TRP A 137 8.60 0.72 -1.72
CA TRP A 137 8.78 1.72 -2.77
C TRP A 137 8.01 2.99 -2.49
N LEU A 138 8.58 4.10 -2.91
CA LEU A 138 8.02 5.44 -2.82
C LEU A 138 7.82 5.95 -4.23
N ARG A 139 6.62 6.44 -4.54
CA ARG A 139 6.28 6.89 -5.90
C ARG A 139 5.52 8.21 -5.89
N LEU A 140 5.88 9.05 -6.86
CA LEU A 140 5.18 10.26 -7.25
C LEU A 140 4.49 10.02 -8.60
N ASN A 141 3.21 10.36 -8.69
CA ASN A 141 2.48 10.31 -9.95
C ASN A 141 1.36 11.34 -9.95
N LYS A 142 0.95 11.77 -11.15
CA LYS A 142 -0.31 12.50 -11.31
C LYS A 142 -1.47 11.55 -11.01
N ASP A 143 -2.46 12.03 -10.28
CA ASP A 143 -3.64 11.28 -9.89
C ASP A 143 -4.85 12.21 -9.78
N GLY A 144 -6.06 11.67 -9.95
CA GLY A 144 -7.29 12.43 -9.79
C GLY A 144 -7.85 12.27 -8.38
N ARG A 145 -8.18 13.36 -7.69
CA ARG A 145 -8.92 13.31 -6.42
C ARG A 145 -9.90 14.47 -6.33
N HIS A 146 -11.15 14.17 -5.96
CA HIS A 146 -12.24 15.17 -5.87
C HIS A 146 -12.37 16.02 -7.14
N ASP A 147 -12.32 15.37 -8.31
CA ASP A 147 -12.37 16.01 -9.63
C ASP A 147 -11.22 16.98 -9.95
N GLU A 148 -10.18 17.01 -9.13
CA GLU A 148 -8.96 17.77 -9.35
C GLU A 148 -7.80 16.86 -9.79
N ASN A 149 -7.00 17.34 -10.74
CA ASN A 149 -5.72 16.72 -11.08
C ASN A 149 -4.69 17.13 -10.02
N MET A 150 -4.24 16.17 -9.23
CA MET A 150 -3.31 16.37 -8.12
C MET A 150 -2.05 15.53 -8.32
N TRP A 151 -1.03 15.84 -7.52
CA TRP A 151 0.16 15.00 -7.38
C TRP A 151 -0.01 14.07 -6.19
N ARG A 152 -0.01 12.77 -6.44
CA ARG A 152 -0.01 11.76 -5.38
C ARG A 152 1.40 11.35 -5.05
N PHE A 153 1.71 11.40 -3.76
CA PHE A 153 2.80 10.65 -3.18
C PHE A 153 2.25 9.36 -2.59
N SER A 154 2.95 8.25 -2.81
CA SER A 154 2.58 6.94 -2.29
C SER A 154 3.81 6.22 -1.76
N MET A 155 3.62 5.45 -0.68
CA MET A 155 4.60 4.50 -0.15
C MET A 155 3.93 3.15 -0.08
N THR A 156 4.52 2.12 -0.68
CA THR A 156 3.93 0.79 -0.72
C THR A 156 4.91 -0.23 -0.18
N LEU A 157 4.48 -0.98 0.84
CA LEU A 157 5.14 -2.20 1.25
C LEU A 157 4.54 -3.37 0.44
N SER A 158 5.41 -4.17 -0.17
CA SER A 158 5.06 -5.44 -0.79
C SER A 158 6.19 -6.45 -0.61
N TRP A 159 6.00 -7.68 -1.07
CA TRP A 159 7.13 -8.56 -1.33
C TRP A 159 7.89 -8.12 -2.58
N LEU A 160 9.18 -8.47 -2.65
CA LEU A 160 9.97 -8.37 -3.87
C LEU A 160 9.33 -9.25 -4.97
N PRO A 161 9.27 -8.79 -6.23
CA PRO A 161 8.55 -9.48 -7.29
C PRO A 161 8.91 -10.96 -7.45
N ASP A 162 10.19 -11.31 -7.34
CA ASP A 162 10.70 -12.66 -7.57
C ASP A 162 10.82 -13.52 -6.30
N SER A 163 10.35 -13.00 -5.16
CA SER A 163 10.26 -13.76 -3.91
C SER A 163 9.24 -14.90 -4.02
N LYS A 164 9.40 -15.93 -3.18
CA LYS A 164 8.48 -17.07 -3.13
C LYS A 164 7.08 -16.62 -2.72
N GLU A 165 7.01 -15.66 -1.81
CA GLU A 165 5.81 -15.06 -1.26
C GLU A 165 5.04 -14.29 -2.34
N ALA A 166 5.72 -13.44 -3.12
CA ALA A 166 5.11 -12.72 -4.23
C ALA A 166 4.56 -13.68 -5.31
N LEU A 167 5.32 -14.74 -5.63
CA LEU A 167 4.89 -15.75 -6.60
C LEU A 167 3.67 -16.54 -6.10
N ALA A 168 3.67 -16.94 -4.83
CA ALA A 168 2.55 -17.63 -4.21
C ALA A 168 1.29 -16.75 -4.18
N TRP A 169 1.42 -15.48 -3.79
CA TRP A 169 0.30 -14.54 -3.77
C TRP A 169 -0.26 -14.29 -5.18
N ARG A 170 0.61 -14.07 -6.18
CA ARG A 170 0.18 -13.89 -7.58
C ARG A 170 -0.53 -15.13 -8.14
N LYS A 171 -0.03 -16.32 -7.82
CA LYS A 171 -0.69 -17.59 -8.21
C LYS A 171 -2.08 -17.70 -7.58
N ASN A 172 -2.21 -17.38 -6.29
CA ASN A 172 -3.48 -17.42 -5.58
C ASN A 172 -4.48 -16.39 -6.14
N SER A 173 -4.06 -15.14 -6.28
CA SER A 173 -4.81 -14.04 -6.91
C SER A 173 -5.36 -14.46 -8.29
N ARG A 174 -4.49 -15.00 -9.15
CA ARG A 174 -4.88 -15.45 -10.49
C ARG A 174 -5.89 -16.60 -10.46
N SER A 175 -5.68 -17.57 -9.58
CA SER A 175 -6.59 -18.71 -9.42
C SER A 175 -7.99 -18.25 -9.04
N GLN A 176 -8.11 -17.38 -8.03
CA GLN A 176 -9.40 -16.85 -7.57
C GLN A 176 -10.08 -16.02 -8.65
N HIS A 177 -9.32 -15.18 -9.36
CA HIS A 177 -9.89 -14.40 -10.46
C HIS A 177 -10.48 -15.28 -11.56
N LEU A 178 -9.77 -16.35 -11.97
CA LEU A 178 -10.25 -17.29 -12.97
C LEU A 178 -11.49 -18.06 -12.49
N THR A 179 -11.49 -18.55 -11.26
CA THR A 179 -12.64 -19.24 -10.66
C THR A 179 -13.88 -18.33 -10.61
N SER A 180 -13.71 -17.09 -10.19
CA SER A 180 -14.78 -16.08 -10.19
C SER A 180 -15.30 -15.76 -11.60
N GLN A 181 -14.42 -15.66 -12.61
CA GLN A 181 -14.83 -15.47 -14.01
C GLN A 181 -15.61 -16.67 -14.57
N GLU A 182 -15.14 -17.89 -14.30
CA GLU A 182 -15.81 -19.11 -14.75
C GLU A 182 -17.20 -19.28 -14.12
N ALA A 183 -17.32 -18.98 -12.82
CA ALA A 183 -18.60 -18.98 -12.11
C ALA A 183 -19.57 -17.95 -12.70
N GLY A 184 -19.11 -16.71 -12.92
CA GLY A 184 -19.91 -15.67 -13.55
C GLY A 184 -20.35 -16.03 -14.98
N ARG A 185 -19.45 -16.64 -15.77
CA ARG A 185 -19.80 -17.11 -17.12
C ARG A 185 -20.87 -18.20 -17.09
N LYS A 186 -20.76 -19.17 -16.18
CA LYS A 186 -21.78 -20.23 -16.03
C LYS A 186 -23.14 -19.65 -15.66
N GLN A 187 -23.18 -18.73 -14.69
CA GLN A 187 -24.41 -18.07 -14.28
C GLN A 187 -25.08 -17.31 -15.44
N LEU A 188 -24.30 -16.58 -16.25
CA LEU A 188 -24.85 -15.88 -17.42
C LEU A 188 -25.41 -16.84 -18.48
N LEU A 189 -24.78 -17.99 -18.68
CA LEU A 189 -25.27 -19.02 -19.59
C LEU A 189 -26.57 -19.65 -19.06
N GLU A 190 -26.66 -19.95 -17.77
CA GLU A 190 -27.87 -20.46 -17.12
C GLU A 190 -29.01 -19.42 -17.19
N GLU A 191 -28.73 -18.14 -16.95
CA GLU A 191 -29.71 -17.07 -17.08
C GLU A 191 -30.18 -16.86 -18.53
N ALA A 192 -29.31 -17.06 -19.51
CA ALA A 192 -29.67 -17.00 -20.93
C ALA A 192 -30.54 -18.19 -21.37
N ASP A 193 -30.20 -19.40 -20.92
CA ASP A 193 -30.96 -20.63 -21.18
C ASP A 193 -32.36 -20.56 -20.53
N LEU A 194 -32.46 -20.06 -19.29
CA LEU A 194 -33.74 -19.81 -18.61
C LEU A 194 -34.61 -18.75 -19.29
N ARG A 195 -34.02 -17.83 -20.05
CA ARG A 195 -34.74 -16.80 -20.82
C ARG A 195 -35.13 -17.25 -22.23
N GLY A 196 -34.78 -18.48 -22.63
CA GLY A 196 -35.20 -19.08 -23.90
C GLY A 196 -34.66 -18.37 -25.14
N LEU A 197 -33.40 -17.91 -25.10
CA LEU A 197 -32.66 -17.42 -26.27
C LEU A 197 -31.92 -18.55 -26.99
#